data_AF-A0A5M6CYB4-F1
#
_entry.id   AF-A0A5M6CYB4-F1
#
_cell.length_a   1.000
_cell.length_b   1.000
_cell.length_c   1.000
_cell.angle_alpha   90.00
_cell.angle_beta   90.00
_cell.angle_gamma   90.00
#
_symmetry.space_group_name_H-M   'P 1'
#
loop_
_entity.id
_entity.type
_entity.pdbx_description
1 polymer ?
#
loop_
_entity_poly.entity_id
_entity_poly.type
_entity_poly.pdbx_seq_one_letter_code
_entity_poly.pdbx_strand_id
1 'polypeptide(L)'
;MMFQLRLHDGTQESFPYGDIRRIRCRDAGSIQLETFSSPRTVVTIEGRHLQELAAHLGNALILWIEETDPRTVDRPEQMPTVTRIRVELLPKD
;
A
#
# COMPACT_ATOMS: atom_id res chain seq x y z
N MET A 1 5.64 6.29 -14.38
CA MET A 1 5.27 4.90 -14.06
C MET A 1 4.01 4.92 -13.21
N MET A 2 3.04 4.04 -13.47
CA MET A 2 1.83 3.93 -12.66
C MET A 2 2.03 2.91 -11.55
N PHE A 3 1.50 3.21 -10.37
CA PHE A 3 1.42 2.30 -9.23
C PHE A 3 -0.04 1.94 -8.98
N GLN A 4 -0.31 0.67 -8.72
CA GLN A 4 -1.66 0.15 -8.59
C GLN A 4 -1.88 -0.53 -7.23
N LEU A 5 -3.02 -0.27 -6.62
CA LEU A 5 -3.54 -1.00 -5.46
C LEU A 5 -4.70 -1.88 -5.92
N ARG A 6 -4.69 -3.13 -5.49
CA ARG A 6 -5.75 -4.11 -5.76
C ARG A 6 -6.34 -4.54 -4.43
N LEU A 7 -7.59 -4.19 -4.21
CA LEU A 7 -8.31 -4.46 -2.98
C LEU A 7 -9.03 -5.82 -3.09
N HIS A 8 -9.30 -6.45 -1.96
CA HIS A 8 -9.93 -7.77 -1.93
C HIS A 8 -11.38 -7.77 -2.48
N ASP A 9 -12.02 -6.60 -2.54
CA ASP A 9 -13.37 -6.43 -3.09
C ASP A 9 -13.39 -6.28 -4.63
N GLY A 10 -12.22 -6.35 -5.27
CA GLY A 10 -12.05 -6.19 -6.72
C GLY A 10 -11.79 -4.74 -7.15
N THR A 11 -11.83 -3.77 -6.24
CA THR A 11 -11.48 -2.38 -6.52
C THR A 11 -10.02 -2.25 -6.91
N GLN A 12 -9.74 -1.45 -7.93
CA GLN A 12 -8.38 -1.12 -8.36
C GLN A 12 -8.19 0.39 -8.34
N GLU A 13 -7.28 0.85 -7.49
CA GLU A 13 -6.88 2.24 -7.43
C GLU A 13 -5.51 2.41 -8.09
N SER A 14 -5.33 3.44 -8.91
CA SER A 14 -4.06 3.67 -9.61
C SER A 14 -3.65 5.14 -9.53
N PHE A 15 -2.38 5.37 -9.25
CA PHE A 15 -1.81 6.71 -9.23
C PHE A 15 -0.39 6.74 -9.78
N PRO A 16 0.09 7.90 -10.29
CA PRO A 16 1.47 8.05 -10.71
C PRO A 16 2.43 7.79 -9.54
N TYR A 17 3.50 7.05 -9.79
CA TYR A 17 4.55 6.84 -8.78
C TYR A 17 5.17 8.16 -8.32
N GLY A 18 5.28 9.12 -9.23
CA GLY A 18 5.81 10.46 -8.96
C GLY A 18 4.94 11.28 -8.00
N ASP A 19 3.68 10.86 -7.77
CA ASP A 19 2.81 11.51 -6.80
C ASP A 19 3.02 11.02 -5.38
N ILE A 20 3.70 9.88 -5.17
CA ILE A 20 4.06 9.37 -3.84
C ILE A 20 5.14 10.28 -3.26
N ARG A 21 4.81 10.99 -2.17
CA ARG A 21 5.73 11.94 -1.53
C ARG A 21 6.37 11.42 -0.27
N ARG A 22 5.64 10.58 0.45
CA ARG A 22 6.09 10.08 1.73
C ARG A 22 5.67 8.64 1.89
N ILE A 23 6.62 7.83 2.30
CA ILE A 23 6.43 6.45 2.73
C ILE A 23 6.84 6.46 4.20
N ARG A 24 5.89 6.22 5.11
CA ARG A 24 6.16 6.08 6.54
C ARG A 24 5.95 4.63 6.94
N CYS A 25 6.98 3.98 7.44
CA CYS A 25 6.80 2.76 8.23
C CYS A 25 6.36 3.18 9.63
N ARG A 26 5.16 2.76 10.04
CA ARG A 26 4.77 2.83 11.45
C ARG A 26 5.09 1.48 12.10
N ASP A 27 5.34 1.48 13.41
CA ASP A 27 5.86 0.31 14.12
C ASP A 27 5.10 -0.99 13.80
N ALA A 28 5.87 -2.08 13.63
CA ALA A 28 5.52 -3.50 13.54
C ALA A 28 4.26 -3.96 12.76
N GLY A 29 3.75 -3.20 11.79
CA GLY A 29 2.65 -3.75 10.97
C GLY A 29 1.99 -2.86 9.93
N SER A 30 2.43 -1.61 9.73
CA SER A 30 1.83 -0.76 8.69
C SER A 30 2.79 0.18 7.97
N ILE A 31 2.47 0.43 6.71
CA ILE A 31 3.07 1.47 5.87
C ILE A 31 1.99 2.49 5.55
N GLN A 32 2.34 3.78 5.58
CA GLN A 32 1.50 4.86 5.10
C GLN A 32 2.15 5.53 3.89
N LEU A 33 1.41 5.59 2.79
CA LEU A 33 1.78 6.35 1.59
C LEU A 33 0.95 7.63 1.56
N GLU A 34 1.61 8.77 1.38
CA GLU A 34 0.94 10.06 1.16
C GLU A 34 1.21 10.52 -0.27
N THR A 35 0.14 10.82 -1.03
CA THR A 35 0.25 11.40 -2.37
C THR A 35 0.16 12.94 -2.33
N PHE A 36 0.75 13.61 -3.32
CA PHE A 36 0.60 15.06 -3.52
C PHE A 36 -0.62 15.46 -4.35
N SER A 37 -1.45 14.49 -4.76
CA SER A 37 -2.65 14.75 -5.55
C SER A 37 -3.62 15.68 -4.80
N SER A 38 -4.53 16.31 -5.54
CA SER A 38 -5.65 17.07 -4.98
C SER A 38 -6.95 16.41 -5.45
N PRO A 39 -7.75 15.80 -4.56
CA PRO A 39 -7.55 15.65 -3.12
C PRO A 39 -6.32 14.80 -2.77
N ARG A 40 -5.75 15.01 -1.57
CA ARG A 40 -4.61 14.22 -1.09
C ARG A 40 -5.10 12.81 -0.79
N THR A 41 -4.36 11.81 -1.22
CA THR A 41 -4.69 10.41 -0.92
C THR A 41 -3.71 9.89 0.11
N VAL A 42 -4.26 9.33 1.19
CA VAL A 42 -3.51 8.57 2.18
C VAL A 42 -3.84 7.10 2.00
N VAL A 43 -2.81 6.30 1.70
CA VAL A 43 -2.93 4.85 1.59
C VAL A 43 -2.29 4.24 2.82
N THR A 44 -3.07 3.48 3.58
CA THR A 44 -2.56 2.70 4.71
C THR A 44 -2.54 1.23 4.32
N ILE A 45 -1.36 0.62 4.37
CA ILE A 45 -1.11 -0.79 4.06
C ILE A 45 -0.77 -1.47 5.37
N GLU A 46 -1.58 -2.45 5.78
CA GLU A 46 -1.37 -3.24 6.99
C GLU A 46 -0.97 -4.68 6.63
N GLY A 47 -0.14 -5.29 7.48
CA GLY A 47 0.35 -6.64 7.20
C GLY A 47 1.55 -7.06 8.02
N ARG A 48 2.25 -8.08 7.51
CA ARG A 48 3.44 -8.67 8.14
C ARG A 48 4.67 -8.49 7.26
N HIS A 49 5.83 -8.32 7.91
CA HIS A 49 7.15 -8.20 7.25
C HIS A 49 7.19 -7.13 6.16
N LEU A 50 6.55 -5.99 6.40
CA LEU A 50 6.38 -4.91 5.41
C LEU A 50 7.63 -4.07 5.15
N GLN A 51 8.72 -4.28 5.90
CA GLN A 51 9.92 -3.44 5.78
C GLN A 51 10.55 -3.52 4.38
N GLU A 52 10.61 -4.73 3.80
CA GLU A 52 11.12 -4.93 2.46
C GLU A 52 10.20 -4.27 1.41
N LEU A 53 8.88 -4.38 1.61
CA LEU A 53 7.89 -3.72 0.75
C LEU A 53 8.09 -2.20 0.74
N ALA A 54 8.31 -1.58 1.91
CA ALA A 54 8.57 -0.15 2.01
C ALA A 54 9.86 0.27 1.27
N ALA A 55 10.92 -0.55 1.36
CA ALA A 55 12.16 -0.28 0.65
C ALA A 55 11.98 -0.37 -0.88
N HIS A 56 11.30 -1.41 -1.36
CA HIS A 56 10.99 -1.56 -2.79
C HIS A 56 10.07 -0.45 -3.30
N LEU A 57 9.12 0.00 -2.47
CA LEU A 57 8.29 1.17 -2.78
C LEU A 57 9.14 2.45 -2.88
N GLY A 58 10.07 2.68 -1.95
CA GLY A 58 10.96 3.85 -1.97
C GLY A 58 11.86 3.91 -3.21
N ASN A 59 12.23 2.75 -3.75
CA ASN A 59 13.05 2.64 -4.96
C ASN A 59 12.23 2.58 -6.26
N ALA A 60 10.90 2.71 -6.18
CA ALA A 60 10.00 2.58 -7.32
C ALA A 60 10.18 1.27 -8.11
N LEU A 61 10.35 0.14 -7.40
CA LEU A 61 10.56 -1.19 -7.99
C LEU A 61 9.28 -2.03 -8.06
N ILE A 62 8.19 -1.58 -7.43
CA ILE A 62 6.92 -2.30 -7.38
C ILE A 62 5.88 -1.57 -8.20
N LEU A 63 5.20 -2.26 -9.10
CA LEU A 63 4.14 -1.69 -9.93
C LEU A 63 2.75 -1.82 -9.31
N TRP A 64 2.55 -2.83 -8.47
CA TRP A 64 1.26 -3.09 -7.86
C TRP A 64 1.38 -3.79 -6.51
N ILE A 65 0.40 -3.57 -5.66
CA ILE A 65 0.21 -4.28 -4.39
C ILE A 65 -1.21 -4.82 -4.34
N GLU A 66 -1.36 -6.02 -3.84
CA GLU A 66 -2.65 -6.70 -3.69
C GLU A 66 -2.92 -7.05 -2.23
N GLU A 67 -4.14 -6.76 -1.79
CA GLU A 67 -4.67 -7.21 -0.51
C GLU A 67 -4.91 -8.72 -0.56
N THR A 68 -4.43 -9.43 0.45
CA THR A 68 -4.59 -10.89 0.51
C THR A 68 -6.05 -11.25 0.71
N ASP A 69 -6.58 -12.17 -0.11
CA ASP A 69 -7.92 -12.71 0.10
C ASP A 69 -7.95 -13.51 1.43
N PRO A 70 -8.81 -13.13 2.40
CA PRO A 70 -8.94 -13.84 3.68
C PRO A 70 -9.35 -15.31 3.54
N ARG A 71 -9.86 -15.73 2.38
CA ARG A 71 -10.14 -17.14 2.05
C ARG A 71 -8.89 -17.95 1.68
N THR A 72 -7.73 -17.31 1.55
CA THR A 72 -6.46 -17.98 1.27
C THR A 72 -5.88 -18.52 2.58
N VAL A 73 -6.16 -19.79 2.88
CA VAL A 73 -5.88 -20.38 4.22
C VAL A 73 -4.41 -20.76 4.43
N ASP A 74 -3.58 -20.77 3.39
CA ASP A 74 -2.21 -21.34 3.43
C ASP A 74 -1.09 -20.31 3.19
N ARG A 75 -1.02 -19.24 3.99
CA ARG A 75 0.15 -18.35 3.98
C ARG A 75 1.03 -18.54 5.23
N PRO A 76 2.28 -19.01 5.08
CA PRO A 76 3.22 -19.10 6.19
C PRO A 76 3.35 -17.76 6.95
N GLU A 77 3.49 -17.83 8.27
CA GLU A 77 3.64 -16.63 9.11
C GLU A 77 4.87 -15.78 8.74
N GLN A 78 5.90 -16.43 8.24
CA GLN A 78 7.16 -15.82 7.80
C GLN A 78 7.07 -15.14 6.44
N MET A 79 5.98 -15.36 5.67
CA MET A 79 5.82 -14.68 4.38
C MET A 79 5.35 -13.24 4.57
N PRO A 80 6.00 -12.26 3.88
CA PRO A 80 5.46 -10.92 3.73
C PRO A 80 4.05 -10.97 3.18
N THR A 81 3.13 -10.30 3.86
CA THR A 81 1.69 -10.40 3.56
C THR A 81 1.05 -9.06 3.78
N VAL A 82 0.35 -8.54 2.76
CA VAL A 82 -0.54 -7.38 2.90
C VAL A 82 -1.92 -7.90 3.25
N THR A 83 -2.36 -7.65 4.47
CA THR A 83 -3.65 -8.12 4.99
C THR A 83 -4.76 -7.11 4.79
N ARG A 84 -4.40 -5.82 4.69
CA ARG A 84 -5.38 -4.77 4.47
C ARG A 84 -4.80 -3.59 3.72
N ILE A 85 -5.60 -3.02 2.83
CA ILE A 85 -5.32 -1.73 2.18
C ILE A 85 -6.49 -0.80 2.47
N ARG A 86 -6.20 0.40 2.97
CA ARG A 86 -7.19 1.47 3.13
C ARG A 86 -6.76 2.67 2.30
N VAL A 87 -7.70 3.26 1.58
CA VAL A 87 -7.49 4.46 0.77
C VAL A 87 -8.40 5.55 1.30
N GLU A 88 -7.81 6.64 1.77
CA GLU A 88 -8.51 7.77 2.37
C GLU A 88 -8.24 9.02 1.52
N LEU A 89 -9.32 9.67 1.08
CA LEU A 89 -9.24 10.98 0.42
C LEU A 89 -9.32 12.06 1.50
N LEU A 90 -8.22 12.78 1.70
CA LEU A 90 -8.19 13.92 2.59
C LEU A 90 -8.64 15.18 1.83
N PRO A 91 -9.57 15.97 2.40
CA PRO A 91 -9.93 17.25 1.82
C PRO A 91 -8.71 18.17 1.73
N LYS A 92 -8.76 19.13 0.80
CA LYS A 92 -7.82 20.26 0.82
C LYS A 92 -8.12 21.08 2.08
N ASP A 93 -7.13 21.19 2.96
CA ASP A 93 -7.09 22.23 3.98
C ASP A 93 -7.18 23.63 3.33
#